data_AF-A0AAW1R4V8-F1
#
_entry.id   AF-A0AAW1R4V8-F1
#
_cell.length_a   1.000
_cell.length_b   1.000
_cell.length_c   1.000
_cell.angle_alpha   90.00
_cell.angle_beta   90.00
_cell.angle_gamma   90.00
#
_symmetry.space_group_name_H-M   'P 1'
#
loop_
_entity.id
_entity.type
_entity.pdbx_description
1 polymer ?
#
loop_
_entity_poly.entity_id
_entity_poly.type
_entity_poly.pdbx_seq_one_letter_code
_entity_poly.pdbx_strand_id
1 'polypeptide(L)'
;MLGRDGLRGMALVEGMHPVTRPVVPLPAAGKPVRSNGLGKPQVQRPSVSAATAGPSSLGAATILDRDTPSTAAPSSNGADPIDAQIAISNQNARIEGDNAEDWHHNALSVVVVGASGDLAKKKIFPALFAIFYEGMMPKHFNIYGFARSNMSDDEFRDLIAASLTCRVDQKEDCGDKMEYFLDRCFYQPGQYGSEEDFKKLSDRMTETEQHQNKADRVFYLSIPPSIFTQVAGAASKGASSPSGWTRVIVEKPFGKDTESFNKLSADLYQHLSEEQMYRIDHYLGKELIENLTVLRFANLVFEPLWSRQFIRNVQVIFSENFGTEGRGGYFDSYGIIRDVLQNHLLQIVSLFAMETPTSLAAEDIRDEKVKVLRNMLPINMDDVVIGQYKGRNKHGVKKPGYLDDKTVPAGSRCPTFCAMAMFINNSRWDGVPFLLKAGKALKSRTAEIRVQFRHVPGNLYSAKLNQDLDRAANELVIKIQPDEGIYLKINNKLPGLGLTLDQTKLDLSYSSRYKTHLPDAYERLILDVINGDKRLFIRNDELEAAWKLFTPVLQEIENREMKPELYPYGSRGPVGAHYLAAKYGVRWGDALANDI
;
A
#
# COMPACT_ATOMS: atom_id res chain seq x y z
N MET A 1 -64.09 10.51 -27.08
CA MET A 1 -65.00 9.40 -27.44
C MET A 1 -64.36 8.14 -26.87
N LEU A 2 -65.00 7.44 -25.90
CA LEU A 2 -65.87 6.27 -26.14
C LEU A 2 -65.10 5.16 -26.88
N GLY A 3 -64.91 3.92 -26.41
CA GLY A 3 -65.32 3.15 -25.20
C GLY A 3 -64.69 1.73 -25.37
N ARG A 4 -64.94 0.66 -24.61
CA ARG A 4 -65.74 0.32 -23.41
C ARG A 4 -65.19 -1.02 -22.86
N ASP A 5 -65.41 -1.26 -21.56
CA ASP A 5 -65.80 -2.51 -20.86
C ASP A 5 -65.58 -3.90 -21.54
N GLY A 6 -65.17 -4.97 -20.83
CA GLY A 6 -64.87 -5.16 -19.40
C GLY A 6 -65.17 -6.59 -18.89
N LEU A 7 -64.91 -6.85 -17.60
CA LEU A 7 -65.41 -8.01 -16.79
C LEU A 7 -64.85 -9.41 -17.19
N ARG A 8 -64.71 -10.45 -16.33
CA ARG A 8 -65.06 -10.67 -14.90
C ARG A 8 -64.26 -11.89 -14.36
N GLY A 9 -64.00 -11.97 -13.05
CA GLY A 9 -63.51 -13.22 -12.41
C GLY A 9 -63.00 -13.05 -10.98
N MET A 10 -63.83 -13.38 -9.97
CA MET A 10 -63.48 -13.39 -8.53
C MET A 10 -63.61 -14.80 -7.92
N ALA A 11 -62.61 -15.21 -7.13
CA ALA A 11 -62.65 -16.06 -5.91
C ALA A 11 -61.19 -16.16 -5.41
N LEU A 12 -60.77 -15.76 -4.20
CA LEU A 12 -61.12 -16.24 -2.84
C LEU A 12 -60.80 -17.74 -2.63
N VAL A 13 -60.15 -18.23 -1.56
CA VAL A 13 -59.45 -17.68 -0.37
C VAL A 13 -58.49 -18.79 0.16
N GLU A 14 -57.76 -18.55 1.26
CA GLU A 14 -56.88 -19.46 2.04
C GLU A 14 -55.38 -19.46 1.63
N GLY A 15 -54.41 -19.39 2.54
CA GLY A 15 -54.49 -19.22 4.00
C GLY A 15 -53.32 -19.91 4.73
N MET A 16 -52.18 -19.24 4.91
CA MET A 16 -51.08 -19.76 5.74
C MET A 16 -50.53 -18.68 6.69
N HIS A 17 -50.58 -18.99 7.98
CA HIS A 17 -50.11 -18.11 9.07
C HIS A 17 -48.58 -18.12 9.20
N PRO A 18 -47.96 -17.01 9.65
CA PRO A 18 -46.57 -17.00 10.09
C PRO A 18 -46.42 -17.70 11.45
N VAL A 19 -45.44 -18.61 11.56
CA VAL A 19 -45.17 -19.36 12.80
C VAL A 19 -44.48 -18.46 13.83
N THR A 20 -45.23 -18.03 14.84
CA THR A 20 -44.69 -17.38 16.04
C THR A 20 -43.99 -18.39 16.95
N ARG A 21 -42.68 -18.24 17.19
CA ARG A 21 -41.97 -19.01 18.22
C ARG A 21 -42.27 -18.42 19.61
N PRO A 22 -42.49 -19.25 20.66
CA PRO A 22 -42.75 -18.76 22.00
C PRO A 22 -41.47 -18.20 22.66
N VAL A 23 -41.62 -17.05 23.32
CA VAL A 23 -40.57 -16.46 24.17
C VAL A 23 -40.59 -17.15 25.54
N VAL A 24 -39.46 -17.74 25.93
CA VAL A 24 -39.27 -18.32 27.27
C VAL A 24 -38.76 -17.21 28.22
N PRO A 25 -39.39 -16.97 29.38
CA PRO A 25 -38.94 -15.95 30.32
C PRO A 25 -37.67 -16.37 31.07
N LEU A 26 -36.68 -15.47 31.12
CA LEU A 26 -35.51 -15.59 31.99
C LEU A 26 -35.91 -15.37 33.47
N PRO A 27 -35.38 -16.14 34.43
CA PRO A 27 -35.63 -15.92 35.85
C PRO A 27 -34.91 -14.65 36.37
N ALA A 28 -35.52 -14.01 37.36
CA ALA A 28 -35.07 -12.72 37.88
C ALA A 28 -33.70 -12.77 38.57
N ALA A 29 -32.87 -11.74 38.33
CA ALA A 29 -31.60 -11.56 39.02
C ALA A 29 -31.83 -11.19 40.51
N GLY A 30 -31.22 -11.99 41.41
CA GLY A 30 -31.20 -11.71 42.84
C GLY A 30 -30.36 -10.48 43.22
N LYS A 31 -30.76 -9.78 44.28
CA LYS A 31 -30.07 -8.59 44.81
C LYS A 31 -28.67 -8.95 45.33
N PRO A 32 -27.65 -8.07 45.18
CA PRO A 32 -26.36 -8.25 45.83
C PRO A 32 -26.47 -7.95 47.33
N VAL A 33 -26.03 -8.90 48.17
CA VAL A 33 -25.88 -8.69 49.62
C VAL A 33 -24.53 -8.02 49.91
N ARG A 34 -24.54 -6.97 50.74
CA ARG A 34 -23.31 -6.37 51.30
C ARG A 34 -22.76 -7.25 52.42
N SER A 35 -21.45 -7.51 52.42
CA SER A 35 -20.71 -7.94 53.61
C SER A 35 -19.38 -7.18 53.70
N ASN A 36 -19.15 -6.51 54.83
CA ASN A 36 -17.92 -5.75 55.07
C ASN A 36 -16.74 -6.66 55.45
N GLY A 37 -15.56 -6.28 54.95
CA GLY A 37 -14.23 -6.34 55.56
C GLY A 37 -13.81 -7.46 56.53
N LEU A 38 -12.62 -8.03 56.27
CA LEU A 38 -11.40 -7.87 57.11
C LEU A 38 -10.26 -8.79 56.61
N GLY A 39 -9.01 -8.43 56.93
CA GLY A 39 -7.88 -9.39 56.98
C GLY A 39 -6.98 -9.51 55.73
N LYS A 40 -5.88 -8.76 55.71
CA LYS A 40 -4.65 -9.19 55.02
C LYS A 40 -3.90 -10.20 55.89
N PRO A 41 -3.15 -11.13 55.29
CA PRO A 41 -1.83 -11.48 55.81
C PRO A 41 -0.74 -11.31 54.74
N GLN A 42 0.42 -10.78 55.15
CA GLN A 42 1.68 -10.94 54.42
C GLN A 42 2.16 -12.39 54.58
N VAL A 43 2.83 -12.94 53.56
CA VAL A 43 3.71 -14.10 53.73
C VAL A 43 5.06 -13.79 53.09
N GLN A 44 6.13 -14.05 53.83
CA GLN A 44 7.51 -13.75 53.48
C GLN A 44 8.09 -14.78 52.49
N ARG A 45 9.09 -14.36 51.71
CA ARG A 45 10.03 -15.28 51.05
C ARG A 45 11.17 -15.62 52.02
N PRO A 46 11.61 -16.88 52.12
CA PRO A 46 12.94 -17.21 52.58
C PRO A 46 13.89 -17.48 51.40
N SER A 47 15.13 -17.01 51.55
CA SER A 47 16.26 -17.28 50.67
C SER A 47 17.31 -18.09 51.44
N VAL A 48 17.83 -19.18 50.88
CA VAL A 48 19.06 -19.83 51.36
C VAL A 48 19.84 -20.41 50.16
N SER A 49 21.17 -20.39 50.25
CA SER A 49 22.12 -20.86 49.23
C SER A 49 23.03 -21.99 49.76
N ALA A 50 23.75 -22.66 48.85
CA ALA A 50 24.91 -23.54 49.09
C ALA A 50 24.65 -24.89 49.80
N ALA A 51 25.51 -25.94 49.70
CA ALA A 51 26.41 -26.40 48.62
C ALA A 51 26.97 -27.82 48.97
N THR A 52 27.68 -28.45 48.02
CA THR A 52 28.72 -29.51 48.15
C THR A 52 28.38 -31.02 48.32
N ALA A 53 29.16 -31.81 47.56
CA ALA A 53 29.67 -33.19 47.75
C ALA A 53 28.82 -34.46 47.45
N GLY A 54 29.40 -35.38 46.64
CA GLY A 54 29.03 -36.81 46.48
C GLY A 54 29.93 -37.72 47.36
N PRO A 55 30.46 -38.91 46.92
CA PRO A 55 30.30 -39.65 45.63
C PRO A 55 30.22 -41.22 45.72
N SER A 56 30.00 -41.91 44.58
CA SER A 56 30.41 -43.32 44.25
C SER A 56 29.96 -43.68 42.80
N SER A 57 30.82 -44.04 41.82
CA SER A 57 31.56 -45.30 41.52
C SER A 57 30.64 -46.49 41.13
N LEU A 58 30.89 -47.37 40.13
CA LEU A 58 31.98 -47.70 39.18
C LEU A 58 31.38 -48.02 37.77
N GLY A 59 32.11 -48.17 36.64
CA GLY A 59 33.55 -48.02 36.36
C GLY A 59 33.97 -48.52 34.95
N ALA A 60 35.27 -48.38 34.63
CA ALA A 60 36.16 -49.12 33.69
C ALA A 60 35.64 -49.61 32.31
N ALA A 61 36.38 -49.56 31.18
CA ALA A 61 37.74 -49.08 30.81
C ALA A 61 37.74 -48.82 29.24
N THR A 62 38.79 -48.50 28.47
CA THR A 62 40.27 -48.56 28.61
C THR A 62 40.92 -47.42 27.78
N ILE A 63 42.23 -47.18 27.95
CA ILE A 63 43.04 -46.13 27.28
C ILE A 63 43.74 -46.66 26.02
N LEU A 64 43.93 -45.80 25.00
CA LEU A 64 45.17 -45.74 24.21
C LEU A 64 45.41 -44.29 23.71
N ASP A 65 46.48 -43.66 24.20
CA ASP A 65 46.88 -42.29 23.86
C ASP A 65 47.55 -42.18 22.48
N ARG A 66 47.46 -40.98 21.87
CA ARG A 66 48.57 -40.38 21.11
C ARG A 66 48.40 -38.85 20.99
N ASP A 67 49.37 -38.12 21.51
CA ASP A 67 49.45 -36.66 21.46
C ASP A 67 49.60 -36.10 20.05
N THR A 68 48.96 -34.96 19.76
CA THR A 68 49.63 -33.69 19.37
C THR A 68 48.61 -32.53 19.26
N PRO A 69 49.02 -31.26 19.40
CA PRO A 69 48.13 -30.20 19.88
C PRO A 69 47.24 -29.55 18.81
N SER A 70 46.03 -29.16 19.23
CA SER A 70 45.11 -28.32 18.46
C SER A 70 45.62 -26.88 18.35
N THR A 71 45.79 -26.39 17.13
CA THR A 71 45.83 -24.96 16.82
C THR A 71 44.41 -24.47 16.51
N ALA A 72 43.98 -23.41 17.19
CA ALA A 72 42.67 -22.81 16.94
C ALA A 72 42.67 -22.04 15.61
N ALA A 73 41.73 -22.36 14.73
CA ALA A 73 41.40 -21.51 13.58
C ALA A 73 40.36 -20.44 14.01
N PRO A 74 40.45 -19.20 13.50
CA PRO A 74 39.50 -18.15 13.86
C PRO A 74 38.12 -18.43 13.27
N SER A 75 37.07 -18.10 14.03
CA SER A 75 35.69 -18.16 13.56
C SER A 75 35.48 -17.10 12.47
N SER A 76 35.14 -17.54 11.26
CA SER A 76 34.69 -16.63 10.22
C SER A 76 33.29 -16.13 10.55
N ASN A 77 33.08 -14.81 10.39
CA ASN A 77 31.74 -14.22 10.38
C ASN A 77 31.00 -14.69 9.12
N GLY A 78 30.34 -15.83 9.21
CA GLY A 78 29.41 -16.29 8.17
C GLY A 78 28.17 -15.40 8.19
N ALA A 79 27.96 -14.63 7.12
CA ALA A 79 26.66 -14.03 6.86
C ALA A 79 25.60 -15.14 6.72
N ASP A 80 24.37 -14.86 7.14
CA ASP A 80 23.26 -15.80 7.00
C ASP A 80 23.09 -16.15 5.50
N PRO A 81 22.92 -17.42 5.08
CA PRO A 81 22.83 -17.76 3.65
C PRO A 81 21.76 -16.98 2.89
N ILE A 82 20.71 -16.52 3.59
CA ILE A 82 19.67 -15.64 3.05
C ILE A 82 20.17 -14.21 2.82
N ASP A 83 20.97 -13.65 3.73
CA ASP A 83 21.55 -12.31 3.57
C ASP A 83 22.51 -12.29 2.36
N ALA A 84 23.27 -13.36 2.16
CA ALA A 84 24.09 -13.56 0.96
C ALA A 84 23.25 -13.71 -0.33
N GLN A 85 22.12 -14.42 -0.28
CA GLN A 85 21.19 -14.55 -1.41
C GLN A 85 20.50 -13.23 -1.77
N ILE A 86 20.16 -12.38 -0.79
CA ILE A 86 19.59 -11.04 -1.04
C ILE A 86 20.63 -10.16 -1.74
N ALA A 87 21.89 -10.17 -1.29
CA ALA A 87 22.97 -9.43 -1.95
C ALA A 87 23.18 -9.87 -3.42
N ILE A 88 23.11 -11.17 -3.70
CA ILE A 88 23.16 -11.71 -5.08
C ILE A 88 21.89 -11.31 -5.88
N SER A 89 20.72 -11.32 -5.25
CA SER A 89 19.46 -10.92 -5.89
C SER A 89 19.47 -9.44 -6.32
N ASN A 90 20.05 -8.55 -5.51
CA ASN A 90 20.16 -7.13 -5.85
C ASN A 90 21.11 -6.91 -7.06
N GLN A 91 22.15 -7.72 -7.21
CA GLN A 91 23.02 -7.70 -8.41
C GLN A 91 22.30 -8.21 -9.67
N ASN A 92 21.34 -9.12 -9.49
CA ASN A 92 20.55 -9.77 -10.53
C ASN A 92 19.18 -9.11 -10.79
N ALA A 93 18.89 -7.92 -10.25
CA ALA A 93 17.63 -7.20 -10.43
C ALA A 93 17.41 -6.61 -11.84
N ARG A 94 17.99 -7.25 -12.86
CA ARG A 94 17.99 -6.85 -14.27
C ARG A 94 16.89 -7.61 -15.01
N ILE A 95 16.25 -6.97 -15.99
CA ILE A 95 15.31 -7.65 -16.88
C ILE A 95 16.12 -8.56 -17.82
N GLU A 96 15.72 -9.83 -17.96
CA GLU A 96 16.20 -10.70 -19.03
C GLU A 96 15.71 -10.16 -20.38
N GLY A 97 16.51 -9.32 -21.04
CA GLY A 97 16.15 -8.71 -22.33
C GLY A 97 17.16 -7.68 -22.82
N ASP A 98 17.67 -6.82 -21.94
CA ASP A 98 18.76 -5.89 -22.28
C ASP A 98 20.13 -6.53 -22.03
N ASN A 99 21.02 -6.44 -23.02
CA ASN A 99 22.40 -6.90 -22.87
C ASN A 99 23.10 -6.10 -21.76
N ALA A 100 23.81 -6.80 -20.87
CA ALA A 100 24.55 -6.18 -19.78
C ALA A 100 25.64 -5.17 -20.25
N GLU A 101 26.01 -5.20 -21.53
CA GLU A 101 26.93 -4.25 -22.17
C GLU A 101 26.30 -2.86 -22.35
N ASP A 102 25.01 -2.75 -22.70
CA ASP A 102 24.34 -1.45 -22.95
C ASP A 102 24.32 -0.58 -21.67
N TRP A 103 24.13 -1.18 -20.49
CA TRP A 103 24.14 -0.49 -19.19
C TRP A 103 25.49 0.16 -18.83
N HIS A 104 26.58 -0.28 -19.46
CA HIS A 104 27.92 0.25 -19.26
C HIS A 104 28.35 1.28 -20.32
N HIS A 105 27.59 1.42 -21.42
CA HIS A 105 27.95 2.24 -22.59
C HIS A 105 26.94 3.32 -23.00
N ASN A 106 25.78 3.36 -22.33
CA ASN A 106 24.75 4.39 -22.52
C ASN A 106 24.83 5.46 -21.42
N ALA A 107 24.58 6.72 -21.77
CA ALA A 107 24.32 7.80 -20.81
C ALA A 107 22.89 7.75 -20.29
N LEU A 108 22.65 8.16 -19.04
CA LEU A 108 21.32 8.40 -18.47
C LEU A 108 21.23 9.81 -17.88
N SER A 109 20.36 10.65 -18.44
CA SER A 109 20.03 11.97 -17.90
C SER A 109 18.67 11.95 -17.21
N VAL A 110 18.63 12.16 -15.89
CA VAL A 110 17.39 12.23 -15.10
C VAL A 110 17.04 13.68 -14.77
N VAL A 111 16.01 14.21 -15.42
CA VAL A 111 15.49 15.57 -15.21
C VAL A 111 14.38 15.56 -14.16
N VAL A 112 14.58 16.23 -13.03
CA VAL A 112 13.54 16.47 -12.02
C VAL A 112 12.92 17.84 -12.25
N VAL A 113 11.80 17.87 -12.98
CA VAL A 113 11.01 19.10 -13.17
C VAL A 113 10.27 19.42 -11.88
N GLY A 114 10.39 20.65 -11.39
CA GLY A 114 9.91 21.04 -10.06
C GLY A 114 10.91 20.76 -8.93
N ALA A 115 12.21 20.62 -9.24
CA ALA A 115 13.28 20.30 -8.29
C ALA A 115 13.31 21.11 -6.97
N SER A 116 12.87 22.37 -6.98
CA SER A 116 12.80 23.20 -5.77
C SER A 116 11.64 22.83 -4.82
N GLY A 117 10.75 21.92 -5.24
CA GLY A 117 9.54 21.52 -4.54
C GLY A 117 9.73 20.48 -3.42
N ASP A 118 8.69 20.35 -2.60
CA ASP A 118 8.71 19.50 -1.40
C ASP A 118 8.85 18.01 -1.70
N LEU A 119 8.17 17.52 -2.74
CA LEU A 119 8.23 16.11 -3.16
C LEU A 119 9.63 15.75 -3.70
N ALA A 120 10.18 16.60 -4.56
CA ALA A 120 11.53 16.45 -5.10
C ALA A 120 12.58 16.27 -4.00
N LYS A 121 12.60 17.19 -3.03
CA LYS A 121 13.51 17.16 -1.87
C LYS A 121 13.27 15.98 -0.93
N LYS A 122 12.02 15.70 -0.56
CA LYS A 122 11.72 14.73 0.51
C LYS A 122 11.64 13.28 0.02
N LYS A 123 11.58 13.04 -1.29
CA LYS A 123 11.41 11.71 -1.90
C LYS A 123 12.28 11.46 -3.12
N ILE A 124 12.29 12.35 -4.11
CA ILE A 124 12.86 12.01 -5.43
C ILE A 124 14.39 12.00 -5.42
N PHE A 125 15.05 13.05 -4.90
CA PHE A 125 16.51 13.06 -4.78
C PHE A 125 17.04 12.02 -3.76
N PRO A 126 16.42 11.83 -2.58
CA PRO A 126 16.78 10.71 -1.70
C PRO A 126 16.66 9.34 -2.36
N ALA A 127 15.63 9.11 -3.17
CA ALA A 127 15.45 7.86 -3.90
C ALA A 127 16.53 7.66 -4.99
N LEU A 128 16.80 8.69 -5.80
CA LEU A 128 17.89 8.64 -6.79
C LEU A 128 19.25 8.37 -6.14
N PHE A 129 19.52 8.97 -4.98
CA PHE A 129 20.74 8.72 -4.23
C PHE A 129 20.83 7.27 -3.73
N ALA A 130 19.75 6.70 -3.22
CA ALA A 130 19.75 5.31 -2.76
C ALA A 130 19.92 4.30 -3.91
N ILE A 131 19.28 4.52 -5.07
CA ILE A 131 19.48 3.69 -6.27
C ILE A 131 20.95 3.75 -6.70
N PHE A 132 21.57 4.94 -6.70
CA PHE A 132 23.01 5.09 -6.94
C PHE A 132 23.86 4.37 -5.89
N TYR A 133 23.53 4.51 -4.61
CA TYR A 133 24.30 3.99 -3.48
C TYR A 133 24.36 2.45 -3.47
N GLU A 134 23.30 1.79 -3.94
CA GLU A 134 23.22 0.33 -4.16
C GLU A 134 23.91 -0.13 -5.45
N GLY A 135 24.46 0.78 -6.27
CA GLY A 135 25.05 0.46 -7.57
C GLY A 135 24.02 0.12 -8.65
N MET A 136 22.74 0.51 -8.46
CA MET A 136 21.64 0.25 -9.39
C MET A 136 21.39 1.40 -10.39
N MET A 137 22.38 2.27 -10.62
CA MET A 137 22.39 3.28 -11.69
C MET A 137 23.33 2.86 -12.84
N PRO A 138 23.11 3.32 -14.08
CA PRO A 138 24.09 3.23 -15.16
C PRO A 138 25.41 3.90 -14.77
N LYS A 139 26.53 3.45 -15.34
CA LYS A 139 27.86 3.99 -15.04
C LYS A 139 27.99 5.48 -15.41
N HIS A 140 27.32 5.88 -16.48
CA HIS A 140 27.31 7.23 -17.01
C HIS A 140 25.95 7.86 -16.77
N PHE A 141 25.74 8.44 -15.57
CA PHE A 141 24.48 9.11 -15.22
C PHE A 141 24.71 10.56 -14.79
N ASN A 142 23.72 11.42 -15.06
CA ASN A 142 23.65 12.80 -14.60
C ASN A 142 22.21 13.15 -14.16
N ILE A 143 22.07 14.06 -13.20
CA ILE A 143 20.78 14.48 -12.63
C ILE A 143 20.62 15.98 -12.81
N TYR A 144 19.48 16.41 -13.34
CA TYR A 144 19.20 17.80 -13.67
C TYR A 144 17.96 18.30 -12.94
N GLY A 145 18.13 19.24 -12.01
CA GLY A 145 17.01 19.98 -11.46
C GLY A 145 16.53 21.06 -12.43
N PHE A 146 15.22 21.11 -12.70
CA PHE A 146 14.62 22.17 -13.53
C PHE A 146 13.45 22.85 -12.81
N ALA A 147 13.56 24.15 -12.52
CA ALA A 147 12.44 24.95 -12.02
C ALA A 147 12.60 26.45 -12.32
N ARG A 148 11.59 27.24 -11.95
CA ARG A 148 11.57 28.70 -12.16
C ARG A 148 12.47 29.50 -11.21
N SER A 149 12.91 28.89 -10.10
CA SER A 149 13.82 29.54 -9.15
C SER A 149 15.18 29.73 -9.81
N ASN A 150 15.79 30.91 -9.65
CA ASN A 150 17.17 31.10 -10.06
C ASN A 150 18.09 30.55 -8.96
N MET A 151 18.88 29.53 -9.27
CA MET A 151 19.90 28.92 -8.39
C MET A 151 21.11 28.48 -9.24
N SER A 152 22.29 28.47 -8.65
CA SER A 152 23.47 27.81 -9.24
C SER A 152 23.44 26.29 -9.03
N ASP A 153 24.39 25.56 -9.65
CA ASP A 153 24.57 24.14 -9.35
C ASP A 153 24.94 23.91 -7.88
N ASP A 154 25.79 24.76 -7.31
CA ASP A 154 26.26 24.61 -5.92
C ASP A 154 25.14 24.89 -4.91
N GLU A 155 24.35 25.95 -5.12
CA GLU A 155 23.14 26.22 -4.32
C GLU A 155 22.13 25.06 -4.41
N PHE A 156 22.05 24.39 -5.57
CA PHE A 156 21.21 23.22 -5.75
C PHE A 156 21.77 21.97 -5.08
N ARG A 157 23.09 21.74 -5.12
CA ARG A 157 23.79 20.65 -4.41
C ARG A 157 23.59 20.77 -2.91
N ASP A 158 23.81 21.95 -2.33
CA ASP A 158 23.54 22.23 -0.91
C ASP A 158 22.08 21.94 -0.54
N LEU A 159 21.15 22.37 -1.40
CA LEU A 159 19.71 22.18 -1.19
C LEU A 159 19.27 20.71 -1.16
N ILE A 160 19.88 19.86 -1.99
CA ILE A 160 19.55 18.42 -2.03
C ILE A 160 20.36 17.63 -0.99
N ALA A 161 21.63 17.98 -0.72
CA ALA A 161 22.49 17.32 0.24
C ALA A 161 21.85 17.25 1.64
N ALA A 162 21.18 18.32 2.07
CA ALA A 162 20.43 18.37 3.34
C ALA A 162 19.27 17.35 3.45
N SER A 163 18.91 16.66 2.37
CA SER A 163 17.86 15.63 2.31
C SER A 163 18.38 14.21 2.07
N LEU A 164 19.65 14.05 1.69
CA LEU A 164 20.25 12.75 1.41
C LEU A 164 20.63 12.05 2.72
N THR A 165 20.52 10.72 2.76
CA THR A 165 20.78 9.93 3.96
C THR A 165 21.45 8.60 3.64
N CYS A 166 22.47 8.22 4.41
CA CYS A 166 23.15 6.92 4.36
C CYS A 166 22.29 5.78 4.96
N ARG A 167 21.01 5.69 4.60
CA ARG A 167 20.03 4.80 5.25
C ARG A 167 20.10 3.35 4.83
N VAL A 168 20.74 3.09 3.68
CA VAL A 168 20.82 1.79 3.02
C VAL A 168 21.88 0.90 3.69
N ASP A 169 23.05 1.45 3.97
CA ASP A 169 24.13 0.75 4.69
C ASP A 169 25.01 1.80 5.40
N GLN A 170 25.41 1.55 6.64
CA GLN A 170 26.33 2.42 7.41
C GLN A 170 27.80 2.13 7.07
N LYS A 171 28.10 1.86 5.79
CA LYS A 171 29.47 1.70 5.28
C LYS A 171 30.27 3.00 5.46
N GLU A 172 31.56 2.82 5.65
CA GLU A 172 32.53 3.90 5.89
C GLU A 172 32.68 4.85 4.67
N ASP A 173 32.15 4.48 3.48
CA ASP A 173 32.30 5.20 2.21
C ASP A 173 31.15 6.16 1.84
N CYS A 174 30.17 6.39 2.73
CA CYS A 174 28.98 7.16 2.36
C CYS A 174 29.27 8.64 2.03
N GLY A 175 30.27 9.26 2.67
CA GLY A 175 30.69 10.64 2.36
C GLY A 175 31.11 10.78 0.91
N ASP A 176 32.10 9.98 0.50
CA ASP A 176 32.67 9.95 -0.86
C ASP A 176 31.60 9.64 -1.92
N LYS A 177 30.69 8.70 -1.64
CA LYS A 177 29.54 8.40 -2.52
C LYS A 177 28.58 9.57 -2.65
N MET A 178 28.29 10.27 -1.56
CA MET A 178 27.40 11.43 -1.58
C MET A 178 28.03 12.58 -2.37
N GLU A 179 29.33 12.86 -2.18
CA GLU A 179 30.07 13.84 -2.97
C GLU A 179 30.05 13.49 -4.47
N TYR A 180 30.40 12.25 -4.83
CA TYR A 180 30.37 11.76 -6.22
C TYR A 180 28.98 11.85 -6.88
N PHE A 181 27.91 11.69 -6.11
CA PHE A 181 26.53 11.85 -6.57
C PHE A 181 26.16 13.33 -6.76
N LEU A 182 26.55 14.20 -5.83
CA LEU A 182 26.31 15.65 -5.89
C LEU A 182 27.07 16.30 -7.05
N ASP A 183 28.28 15.83 -7.38
CA ASP A 183 29.02 16.26 -8.58
C ASP A 183 28.23 16.06 -9.89
N ARG A 184 27.40 15.02 -9.94
CA ARG A 184 26.51 14.68 -11.07
C ARG A 184 25.15 15.39 -11.03
N CYS A 185 24.92 16.20 -10.00
CA CYS A 185 23.71 17.00 -9.86
C CYS A 185 23.96 18.41 -10.39
N PHE A 186 23.16 18.81 -11.38
CA PHE A 186 23.21 20.10 -12.07
C PHE A 186 21.84 20.79 -11.99
N TYR A 187 21.81 22.12 -12.14
CA TYR A 187 20.57 22.89 -12.07
C TYR A 187 20.38 23.82 -13.27
N GLN A 188 19.22 23.73 -13.92
CA GLN A 188 18.83 24.61 -15.01
C GLN A 188 17.60 25.44 -14.61
N PRO A 189 17.73 26.77 -14.41
CA PRO A 189 16.58 27.64 -14.28
C PRO A 189 15.83 27.75 -15.62
N GLY A 190 14.51 27.77 -15.60
CA GLY A 190 13.69 27.89 -16.82
C GLY A 190 12.18 27.94 -16.56
N GLN A 191 11.43 28.38 -17.59
CA GLN A 191 9.97 28.41 -17.55
C GLN A 191 9.35 27.10 -18.06
N TYR A 192 8.35 26.60 -17.33
CA TYR A 192 7.72 25.29 -17.59
C TYR A 192 7.05 25.12 -18.96
N GLY A 193 6.78 26.19 -19.70
CA GLY A 193 6.24 26.14 -21.07
C GLY A 193 7.16 26.73 -22.13
N SER A 194 8.44 26.98 -21.82
CA SER A 194 9.40 27.55 -22.76
C SER A 194 10.16 26.45 -23.48
N GLU A 195 9.83 26.23 -24.76
CA GLU A 195 10.58 25.32 -25.64
C GLU A 195 12.07 25.72 -25.73
N GLU A 196 12.37 27.02 -25.63
CA GLU A 196 13.74 27.55 -25.61
C GLU A 196 14.50 27.17 -24.32
N ASP A 197 13.85 27.21 -23.15
CA ASP A 197 14.51 26.84 -21.89
C ASP A 197 14.69 25.32 -21.77
N PHE A 198 13.77 24.53 -22.32
CA PHE A 198 13.97 23.08 -22.49
C PHE A 198 15.09 22.78 -23.50
N LYS A 199 15.24 23.59 -24.56
CA LYS A 199 16.38 23.46 -25.47
C LYS A 199 17.71 23.75 -24.75
N LYS A 200 17.81 24.82 -23.95
CA LYS A 200 19.01 25.10 -23.13
C LYS A 200 19.35 23.94 -22.18
N LEU A 201 18.33 23.33 -21.56
CA LEU A 201 18.50 22.10 -20.79
C LEU A 201 19.03 20.95 -21.65
N SER A 202 18.49 20.75 -22.85
CA SER A 202 18.93 19.70 -23.78
C SER A 202 20.37 19.88 -24.25
N ASP A 203 20.75 21.08 -24.64
CA ASP A 203 22.11 21.42 -25.08
C ASP A 203 23.11 21.07 -23.97
N ARG A 204 22.80 21.44 -22.72
CA ARG A 204 23.59 21.13 -21.51
C ARG A 204 23.63 19.64 -21.16
N MET A 205 22.54 18.90 -21.35
CA MET A 205 22.55 17.44 -21.21
C MET A 205 23.49 16.82 -22.24
N THR A 206 23.40 17.25 -23.50
CA THR A 206 24.21 16.76 -24.62
C THR A 206 25.71 16.98 -24.43
N GLU A 207 26.15 18.07 -23.81
CA GLU A 207 27.55 18.28 -23.42
C GLU A 207 28.11 17.14 -22.56
N THR A 208 27.29 16.52 -21.70
CA THR A 208 27.69 15.39 -20.85
C THR A 208 27.49 14.03 -21.51
N GLU A 209 26.54 13.94 -22.46
CA GLU A 209 26.17 12.70 -23.16
C GLU A 209 27.06 12.39 -24.37
N GLN A 210 27.68 13.41 -24.99
CA GLN A 210 28.36 13.33 -26.31
C GLN A 210 29.48 12.28 -26.47
N HIS A 211 29.95 11.67 -25.39
CA HIS A 211 30.99 10.64 -25.39
C HIS A 211 30.43 9.21 -25.28
N GLN A 212 29.10 9.02 -25.26
CA GLN A 212 28.43 7.73 -25.12
C GLN A 212 27.67 7.32 -26.39
N ASN A 213 27.38 6.02 -26.53
CA ASN A 213 26.78 5.47 -27.76
C ASN A 213 25.29 5.84 -27.91
N LYS A 214 24.57 5.90 -26.79
CA LYS A 214 23.17 6.33 -26.67
C LYS A 214 23.02 7.21 -25.43
N ALA A 215 21.99 8.05 -25.40
CA ALA A 215 21.67 8.88 -24.25
C ALA A 215 20.20 8.74 -23.88
N ASP A 216 19.90 8.01 -22.82
CA ASP A 216 18.53 7.80 -22.35
C ASP A 216 18.11 8.94 -21.42
N ARG A 217 16.86 9.41 -21.52
CA ARG A 217 16.37 10.58 -20.78
C ARG A 217 15.09 10.28 -20.00
N VAL A 218 15.11 10.54 -18.69
CA VAL A 218 13.92 10.44 -17.81
C VAL A 218 13.48 11.84 -17.38
N PHE A 219 12.22 12.19 -17.60
CA PHE A 219 11.62 13.42 -17.07
C PHE A 219 10.66 13.10 -15.92
N TYR A 220 11.06 13.43 -14.69
CA TYR A 220 10.20 13.33 -13.51
C TYR A 220 9.39 14.62 -13.33
N LEU A 221 8.06 14.55 -13.46
CA LEU A 221 7.17 15.71 -13.32
C LEU A 221 6.74 15.92 -11.86
N SER A 222 7.63 16.47 -11.03
CA SER A 222 7.39 16.80 -9.60
C SER A 222 6.66 18.15 -9.46
N ILE A 223 5.55 18.32 -10.18
CA ILE A 223 4.84 19.58 -10.41
C ILE A 223 3.32 19.43 -10.24
N PRO A 224 2.56 20.53 -10.05
CA PRO A 224 1.09 20.49 -10.03
C PRO A 224 0.50 19.98 -11.37
N PRO A 225 -0.63 19.27 -11.34
CA PRO A 225 -1.21 18.64 -12.53
C PRO A 225 -1.66 19.65 -13.60
N SER A 226 -1.96 20.89 -13.20
CA SER A 226 -2.37 21.99 -14.09
C SER A 226 -1.30 22.41 -15.11
N ILE A 227 -0.05 21.96 -14.96
CA ILE A 227 1.06 22.26 -15.88
C ILE A 227 1.71 21.00 -16.49
N PHE A 228 1.15 19.81 -16.28
CA PHE A 228 1.69 18.56 -16.88
C PHE A 228 1.76 18.64 -18.41
N THR A 229 0.65 18.96 -19.09
CA THR A 229 0.61 19.08 -20.55
C THR A 229 1.60 20.12 -21.08
N GLN A 230 1.66 21.28 -20.42
CA GLN A 230 2.55 22.38 -20.82
C GLN A 230 4.02 21.95 -20.77
N VAL A 231 4.43 21.29 -19.69
CA VAL A 231 5.79 20.75 -19.55
C VAL A 231 6.04 19.60 -20.53
N ALA A 232 5.10 18.66 -20.65
CA ALA A 232 5.25 17.53 -21.56
C ALA A 232 5.43 17.99 -23.02
N GLY A 233 4.67 18.98 -23.47
CA GLY A 233 4.81 19.56 -24.81
C GLY A 233 6.13 20.30 -25.02
N ALA A 234 6.57 21.10 -24.04
CA ALA A 234 7.83 21.84 -24.14
C ALA A 234 9.06 20.90 -24.07
N ALA A 235 9.04 19.91 -23.18
CA ALA A 235 10.10 18.90 -23.05
C ALA A 235 10.15 17.96 -24.26
N SER A 236 9.00 17.49 -24.77
CA SER A 236 8.92 16.59 -25.92
C SER A 236 9.57 17.20 -27.18
N LYS A 237 9.34 18.51 -27.42
CA LYS A 237 9.94 19.23 -28.55
C LYS A 237 11.37 19.72 -28.30
N GLY A 238 11.66 20.20 -27.09
CA GLY A 238 12.92 20.89 -26.78
C GLY A 238 14.02 20.00 -26.20
N ALA A 239 13.68 18.86 -25.59
CA ALA A 239 14.61 18.08 -24.75
C ALA A 239 14.46 16.55 -24.81
N SER A 240 13.64 15.99 -25.70
CA SER A 240 13.67 14.55 -26.00
C SER A 240 15.07 14.10 -26.40
N SER A 241 15.40 12.83 -26.12
CA SER A 241 16.67 12.24 -26.50
C SER A 241 16.86 12.20 -28.03
N PRO A 242 18.06 12.53 -28.54
CA PRO A 242 18.39 12.38 -29.96
C PRO A 242 18.83 10.97 -30.36
N SER A 243 19.17 10.08 -29.42
CA SER A 243 19.83 8.78 -29.71
C SER A 243 19.39 7.60 -28.85
N GLY A 244 18.72 7.85 -27.71
CA GLY A 244 18.18 6.86 -26.79
C GLY A 244 16.67 7.02 -26.61
N TRP A 245 16.10 6.39 -25.59
CA TRP A 245 14.68 6.56 -25.26
C TRP A 245 14.42 7.82 -24.45
N THR A 246 13.15 8.27 -24.44
CA THR A 246 12.67 9.33 -23.53
C THR A 246 11.45 8.82 -22.77
N ARG A 247 11.52 8.79 -21.44
CA ARG A 247 10.44 8.33 -20.55
C ARG A 247 10.02 9.47 -19.61
N VAL A 248 8.73 9.56 -19.32
CA VAL A 248 8.14 10.65 -18.52
C VAL A 248 7.34 10.07 -17.36
N ILE A 249 7.77 10.40 -16.15
CA ILE A 249 7.11 10.00 -14.91
C ILE A 249 6.11 11.09 -14.53
N VAL A 250 4.84 10.71 -14.40
CA VAL A 250 3.73 11.62 -14.07
C VAL A 250 3.11 11.21 -12.74
N GLU A 251 2.97 12.17 -11.84
CA GLU A 251 2.41 11.98 -10.50
C GLU A 251 0.88 12.17 -10.46
N LYS A 252 0.24 11.61 -9.43
CA LYS A 252 -1.20 11.84 -9.20
C LYS A 252 -1.45 13.31 -8.76
N PRO A 253 -2.61 13.93 -9.06
CA PRO A 253 -3.86 13.33 -9.53
C PRO A 253 -4.05 13.34 -11.05
N PHE A 254 -4.49 12.20 -11.60
CA PHE A 254 -4.83 12.02 -13.01
C PHE A 254 -6.30 12.40 -13.28
N GLY A 255 -6.61 13.70 -13.17
CA GLY A 255 -7.98 14.22 -13.19
C GLY A 255 -8.71 14.08 -11.85
N LYS A 256 -10.02 14.35 -11.85
CA LYS A 256 -10.93 14.26 -10.68
C LYS A 256 -12.24 13.49 -10.98
N ASP A 257 -12.47 13.14 -12.23
CA ASP A 257 -13.64 12.44 -12.77
C ASP A 257 -13.29 11.94 -14.18
N THR A 258 -14.15 11.14 -14.81
CA THR A 258 -13.95 10.62 -16.17
C THR A 258 -13.69 11.72 -17.21
N GLU A 259 -14.38 12.85 -17.13
CA GLU A 259 -14.26 13.93 -18.13
C GLU A 259 -12.89 14.62 -18.03
N SER A 260 -12.50 15.06 -16.83
CA SER A 260 -11.21 15.71 -16.59
C SER A 260 -10.02 14.78 -16.78
N PHE A 261 -10.17 13.48 -16.49
CA PHE A 261 -9.18 12.47 -16.85
C PHE A 261 -9.04 12.31 -18.36
N ASN A 262 -10.15 12.11 -19.08
CA ASN A 262 -10.13 11.94 -20.54
C ASN A 262 -9.49 13.15 -21.23
N LYS A 263 -9.80 14.36 -20.75
CA LYS A 263 -9.15 15.60 -21.23
C LYS A 263 -7.64 15.58 -20.96
N LEU A 264 -7.21 15.36 -19.71
CA LEU A 264 -5.79 15.32 -19.36
C LEU A 264 -5.03 14.28 -20.18
N SER A 265 -5.63 13.11 -20.41
CA SER A 265 -5.00 12.04 -21.20
C SER A 265 -4.91 12.39 -22.68
N ALA A 266 -5.98 12.93 -23.28
CA ALA A 266 -5.96 13.41 -24.67
C ALA A 266 -4.96 14.55 -24.88
N ASP A 267 -4.81 15.43 -23.89
CA ASP A 267 -3.83 16.51 -23.89
C ASP A 267 -2.38 15.97 -23.79
N LEU A 268 -2.12 14.97 -22.94
CA LEU A 268 -0.79 14.33 -22.86
C LEU A 268 -0.43 13.51 -24.12
N TYR A 269 -1.39 12.82 -24.72
CA TYR A 269 -1.18 12.04 -25.95
C TYR A 269 -0.83 12.88 -27.19
N GLN A 270 -1.02 14.21 -27.16
CA GLN A 270 -0.50 15.11 -28.19
C GLN A 270 1.03 15.25 -28.17
N HIS A 271 1.69 14.80 -27.09
CA HIS A 271 3.10 15.04 -26.83
C HIS A 271 3.91 13.79 -26.45
N LEU A 272 3.24 12.75 -25.93
CA LEU A 272 3.86 11.52 -25.41
C LEU A 272 3.08 10.28 -25.87
N SER A 273 3.78 9.20 -26.22
CA SER A 273 3.14 7.88 -26.42
C SER A 273 2.89 7.16 -25.08
N GLU A 274 2.05 6.12 -25.09
CA GLU A 274 1.86 5.26 -23.91
C GLU A 274 3.16 4.53 -23.52
N GLU A 275 4.06 4.26 -24.47
CA GLU A 275 5.39 3.68 -24.20
C GLU A 275 6.30 4.66 -23.45
N GLN A 276 6.13 5.96 -23.63
CA GLN A 276 6.91 6.98 -22.92
C GLN A 276 6.34 7.29 -21.52
N MET A 277 5.05 7.09 -21.27
CA MET A 277 4.40 7.49 -20.01
C MET A 277 4.51 6.45 -18.89
N TYR A 278 4.84 6.93 -17.69
CA TYR A 278 4.95 6.18 -16.44
C TYR A 278 4.12 6.89 -15.35
N ARG A 279 2.85 6.47 -15.19
CA ARG A 279 1.91 7.07 -14.23
C ARG A 279 2.07 6.41 -12.86
N ILE A 280 2.52 7.17 -11.87
CA ILE A 280 2.82 6.65 -10.53
C ILE A 280 1.55 6.42 -9.71
N ASP A 281 1.47 5.22 -9.14
CA ASP A 281 0.86 5.00 -7.82
C ASP A 281 1.93 4.44 -6.88
N HIS A 282 2.36 5.23 -5.90
CA HIS A 282 3.41 4.83 -4.95
C HIS A 282 2.99 3.68 -4.00
N TYR A 283 1.74 3.21 -4.01
CA TYR A 283 1.37 1.97 -3.33
C TYR A 283 1.76 0.72 -4.13
N LEU A 284 1.87 0.79 -5.46
CA LEU A 284 2.32 -0.32 -6.29
C LEU A 284 3.80 -0.66 -6.04
N GLY A 285 4.64 0.36 -5.82
CA GLY A 285 6.05 0.20 -5.45
C GLY A 285 6.32 -0.29 -4.02
N LYS A 286 5.31 -0.72 -3.26
CA LYS A 286 5.52 -1.26 -1.90
C LYS A 286 5.78 -2.76 -1.94
N GLU A 287 6.79 -3.20 -1.19
CA GLU A 287 7.26 -4.58 -1.10
C GLU A 287 6.14 -5.64 -1.03
N LEU A 288 5.18 -5.48 -0.13
CA LEU A 288 4.08 -6.45 0.04
C LEU A 288 3.01 -6.38 -1.06
N ILE A 289 2.95 -5.31 -1.84
CA ILE A 289 2.08 -5.20 -3.01
C ILE A 289 2.72 -5.91 -4.20
N GLU A 290 4.04 -5.72 -4.40
CA GLU A 290 4.81 -6.50 -5.38
C GLU A 290 4.71 -8.02 -5.08
N ASN A 291 4.87 -8.40 -3.80
CA ASN A 291 4.79 -9.80 -3.36
C ASN A 291 3.39 -10.45 -3.52
N LEU A 292 2.33 -9.71 -3.90
CA LEU A 292 1.01 -10.30 -4.15
C LEU A 292 1.02 -11.31 -5.30
N THR A 293 1.78 -11.05 -6.36
CA THR A 293 1.84 -11.96 -7.53
C THR A 293 2.59 -13.24 -7.17
N VAL A 294 3.71 -13.12 -6.46
CA VAL A 294 4.51 -14.24 -5.95
C VAL A 294 3.68 -15.09 -4.97
N LEU A 295 3.02 -14.46 -3.99
CA LEU A 295 2.18 -15.15 -3.01
C LEU A 295 1.05 -15.96 -3.66
N ARG A 296 0.48 -15.46 -4.77
CA ARG A 296 -0.64 -16.11 -5.46
C ARG A 296 -0.20 -17.17 -6.47
N PHE A 297 0.81 -16.89 -7.29
CA PHE A 297 1.13 -17.68 -8.47
C PHE A 297 2.37 -18.56 -8.33
N ALA A 298 3.26 -18.31 -7.35
CA ALA A 298 4.40 -19.18 -7.05
C ALA A 298 4.12 -20.20 -5.93
N ASN A 299 2.90 -20.23 -5.36
CA ASN A 299 2.58 -21.00 -4.16
C ASN A 299 1.32 -21.86 -4.32
N LEU A 300 1.51 -23.17 -4.53
CA LEU A 300 0.42 -24.16 -4.70
C LEU A 300 -0.57 -24.21 -3.52
N VAL A 301 -0.16 -23.80 -2.32
CA VAL A 301 -1.03 -23.75 -1.13
C VAL A 301 -2.10 -22.65 -1.25
N PHE A 302 -1.79 -21.54 -1.93
CA PHE A 302 -2.69 -20.37 -2.00
C PHE A 302 -3.57 -20.34 -3.25
N GLU A 303 -3.08 -20.82 -4.39
CA GLU A 303 -3.81 -20.81 -5.67
C GLU A 303 -5.25 -21.35 -5.55
N PRO A 304 -5.51 -22.60 -5.07
CA PRO A 304 -6.87 -23.14 -5.03
C PRO A 304 -7.77 -22.41 -4.02
N LEU A 305 -7.16 -21.85 -2.96
CA LEU A 305 -7.87 -21.07 -1.94
C LEU A 305 -8.30 -19.69 -2.47
N TRP A 306 -7.75 -19.22 -3.60
CA TRP A 306 -7.97 -17.87 -4.12
C TRP A 306 -9.25 -17.73 -4.96
N SER A 307 -10.37 -18.24 -4.44
CA SER A 307 -11.66 -18.24 -5.13
C SER A 307 -12.84 -18.08 -4.17
N ARG A 308 -13.99 -17.67 -4.70
CA ARG A 308 -15.29 -17.61 -3.99
C ARG A 308 -15.69 -18.89 -3.27
N GLN A 309 -15.14 -20.06 -3.64
CA GLN A 309 -15.41 -21.32 -2.95
C GLN A 309 -14.85 -21.31 -1.52
N PHE A 310 -13.69 -20.68 -1.31
CA PHE A 310 -13.01 -20.65 -0.02
C PHE A 310 -12.99 -19.27 0.63
N ILE A 311 -12.98 -18.19 -0.15
CA ILE A 311 -13.01 -16.81 0.35
C ILE A 311 -14.46 -16.39 0.64
N ARG A 312 -14.68 -15.81 1.82
CA ARG A 312 -15.96 -15.21 2.24
C ARG A 312 -16.01 -13.72 1.93
N ASN A 313 -14.95 -12.99 2.24
CA ASN A 313 -14.79 -11.56 1.95
C ASN A 313 -13.32 -11.18 1.87
N VAL A 314 -13.06 -10.07 1.20
CA VAL A 314 -11.76 -9.40 1.17
C VAL A 314 -11.93 -8.02 1.77
N GLN A 315 -11.04 -7.60 2.66
CA GLN A 315 -11.04 -6.25 3.24
C GLN A 315 -9.74 -5.57 2.87
N VAL A 316 -9.80 -4.35 2.34
CA VAL A 316 -8.62 -3.53 2.05
C VAL A 316 -8.74 -2.26 2.89
N ILE A 317 -7.88 -2.15 3.90
CA ILE A 317 -7.97 -1.12 4.94
C ILE A 317 -6.77 -0.20 4.83
N PHE A 318 -7.02 1.09 4.71
CA PHE A 318 -6.07 2.19 4.84
C PHE A 318 -6.50 3.08 6.00
N SER A 319 -5.55 3.50 6.83
CA SER A 319 -5.80 4.29 8.02
C SER A 319 -4.60 5.19 8.29
N GLU A 320 -4.84 6.49 8.49
CA GLU A 320 -3.84 7.46 8.91
C GLU A 320 -4.23 8.04 10.29
N ASN A 321 -3.28 8.12 11.21
CA ASN A 321 -3.48 8.66 12.56
C ASN A 321 -3.25 10.20 12.66
N PHE A 322 -2.93 10.84 11.54
CA PHE A 322 -2.83 12.28 11.35
C PHE A 322 -4.01 12.81 10.51
N GLY A 323 -4.32 14.11 10.62
CA GLY A 323 -5.40 14.76 9.88
C GLY A 323 -4.94 15.22 8.49
N THR A 324 -5.42 16.38 8.04
CA THR A 324 -4.91 17.05 6.83
C THR A 324 -3.71 17.97 7.09
N GLU A 325 -3.30 18.14 8.35
CA GLU A 325 -2.04 18.82 8.77
C GLU A 325 -1.77 20.16 8.03
N GLY A 326 -2.78 21.03 7.95
CA GLY A 326 -2.69 22.36 7.33
C GLY A 326 -2.78 22.36 5.79
N ARG A 327 -2.93 21.18 5.15
CA ARG A 327 -3.24 21.02 3.72
C ARG A 327 -4.74 20.83 3.46
N GLY A 328 -5.60 21.22 4.41
CA GLY A 328 -7.04 21.00 4.35
C GLY A 328 -7.70 21.51 3.07
N GLY A 329 -7.38 22.73 2.62
CA GLY A 329 -7.95 23.33 1.41
C GLY A 329 -7.54 22.65 0.10
N TYR A 330 -6.33 22.06 0.03
CA TYR A 330 -5.97 21.22 -1.12
C TYR A 330 -6.76 19.91 -1.09
N PHE A 331 -6.85 19.27 0.07
CA PHE A 331 -7.61 18.02 0.24
C PHE A 331 -9.12 18.21 -0.01
N ASP A 332 -9.67 19.39 0.31
CA ASP A 332 -11.09 19.73 0.15
C ASP A 332 -11.59 19.55 -1.30
N SER A 333 -10.72 19.84 -2.28
CA SER A 333 -11.01 19.72 -3.72
C SER A 333 -11.04 18.28 -4.25
N TYR A 334 -10.64 17.29 -3.43
CA TYR A 334 -10.52 15.89 -3.84
C TYR A 334 -11.30 14.92 -2.94
N GLY A 335 -11.13 15.05 -1.63
CA GLY A 335 -11.64 14.12 -0.63
C GLY A 335 -10.98 12.74 -0.66
N ILE A 336 -11.25 11.94 0.37
CA ILE A 336 -10.57 10.64 0.59
C ILE A 336 -10.79 9.63 -0.54
N ILE A 337 -11.92 9.74 -1.25
CA ILE A 337 -12.27 8.83 -2.34
C ILE A 337 -11.30 9.01 -3.51
N ARG A 338 -11.01 10.26 -3.90
CA ARG A 338 -10.02 10.57 -4.95
C ARG A 338 -8.57 10.50 -4.43
N ASP A 339 -8.34 10.82 -3.16
CA ASP A 339 -6.98 10.77 -2.56
C ASP A 339 -6.46 9.33 -2.40
N VAL A 340 -7.32 8.35 -2.08
CA VAL A 340 -6.89 7.01 -1.66
C VAL A 340 -7.71 5.84 -2.26
N LEU A 341 -9.04 5.95 -2.37
CA LEU A 341 -9.85 4.79 -2.81
C LEU A 341 -9.70 4.50 -4.31
N GLN A 342 -9.90 5.53 -5.16
CA GLN A 342 -9.92 5.41 -6.61
C GLN A 342 -8.56 4.99 -7.21
N ASN A 343 -7.46 5.34 -6.53
CA ASN A 343 -6.10 4.93 -6.89
C ASN A 343 -5.62 3.80 -5.97
N HIS A 344 -5.01 4.11 -4.82
CA HIS A 344 -4.26 3.15 -4.01
C HIS A 344 -5.02 1.86 -3.71
N LEU A 345 -6.26 1.96 -3.19
CA LEU A 345 -7.01 0.75 -2.84
C LEU A 345 -7.51 -0.01 -4.07
N LEU A 346 -7.94 0.69 -5.12
CA LEU A 346 -8.39 0.05 -6.35
C LEU A 346 -7.24 -0.67 -7.08
N GLN A 347 -6.04 -0.09 -7.09
CA GLN A 347 -4.82 -0.69 -7.63
C GLN A 347 -4.44 -1.97 -6.86
N ILE A 348 -4.53 -1.94 -5.53
CA ILE A 348 -4.32 -3.13 -4.68
C ILE A 348 -5.37 -4.20 -4.99
N VAL A 349 -6.64 -3.83 -5.13
CA VAL A 349 -7.72 -4.78 -5.45
C VAL A 349 -7.55 -5.37 -6.84
N SER A 350 -7.17 -4.60 -7.86
CA SER A 350 -6.96 -5.14 -9.21
C SER A 350 -5.86 -6.20 -9.22
N LEU A 351 -4.70 -5.90 -8.63
CA LEU A 351 -3.57 -6.85 -8.52
C LEU A 351 -3.89 -8.08 -7.66
N PHE A 352 -4.65 -7.89 -6.57
CA PHE A 352 -5.10 -8.98 -5.70
C PHE A 352 -6.11 -9.93 -6.39
N ALA A 353 -6.98 -9.38 -7.23
CA ALA A 353 -8.14 -10.10 -7.77
C ALA A 353 -7.99 -10.61 -9.21
N MET A 354 -6.96 -10.16 -9.95
CA MET A 354 -6.72 -10.55 -11.34
C MET A 354 -6.53 -12.06 -11.53
N GLU A 355 -6.82 -12.61 -12.70
CA GLU A 355 -6.48 -14.02 -12.97
C GLU A 355 -4.95 -14.20 -13.10
N THR A 356 -4.50 -15.45 -13.23
CA THR A 356 -3.10 -15.72 -13.57
C THR A 356 -2.80 -15.13 -14.96
N PRO A 357 -1.84 -14.20 -15.11
CA PRO A 357 -1.48 -13.65 -16.40
C PRO A 357 -0.76 -14.71 -17.26
N THR A 358 -0.73 -14.50 -18.58
CA THR A 358 -0.05 -15.40 -19.53
C THR A 358 1.46 -15.46 -19.33
N SER A 359 2.06 -14.38 -18.83
CA SER A 359 3.47 -14.30 -18.42
C SER A 359 3.66 -13.22 -17.34
N LEU A 360 4.91 -12.98 -16.94
CA LEU A 360 5.27 -11.85 -16.07
C LEU A 360 5.53 -10.55 -16.86
N ALA A 361 5.30 -10.54 -18.18
CA ALA A 361 5.43 -9.33 -18.98
C ALA A 361 4.45 -8.24 -18.50
N ALA A 362 4.90 -6.98 -18.60
CA ALA A 362 4.16 -5.86 -18.03
C ALA A 362 2.78 -5.66 -18.66
N GLU A 363 2.58 -5.93 -19.96
CA GLU A 363 1.25 -5.84 -20.60
C GLU A 363 0.31 -6.96 -20.11
N ASP A 364 0.74 -8.22 -20.08
CA ASP A 364 -0.05 -9.36 -19.59
C ASP A 364 -0.60 -9.14 -18.17
N ILE A 365 0.22 -8.59 -17.27
CA ILE A 365 -0.20 -8.22 -15.91
C ILE A 365 -1.24 -7.09 -15.95
N ARG A 366 -1.02 -6.05 -16.76
CA ARG A 366 -1.93 -4.89 -16.86
C ARG A 366 -3.26 -5.25 -17.52
N ASP A 367 -3.28 -6.16 -18.49
CA ASP A 367 -4.51 -6.68 -19.10
C ASP A 367 -5.40 -7.39 -18.08
N GLU A 368 -4.83 -8.25 -17.24
CA GLU A 368 -5.59 -8.95 -16.20
C GLU A 368 -6.05 -8.00 -15.06
N LYS A 369 -5.28 -6.95 -14.72
CA LYS A 369 -5.75 -5.85 -13.85
C LYS A 369 -6.95 -5.11 -14.46
N VAL A 370 -6.86 -4.69 -15.73
CA VAL A 370 -7.93 -3.97 -16.44
C VAL A 370 -9.19 -4.82 -16.57
N LYS A 371 -9.03 -6.11 -16.85
CA LYS A 371 -10.13 -7.09 -16.89
C LYS A 371 -10.89 -7.16 -15.57
N VAL A 372 -10.21 -7.10 -14.41
CA VAL A 372 -10.89 -6.98 -13.11
C VAL A 372 -11.74 -5.71 -13.04
N LEU A 373 -11.16 -4.55 -13.35
CA LEU A 373 -11.87 -3.27 -13.27
C LEU A 373 -13.10 -3.22 -14.19
N ARG A 374 -12.99 -3.77 -15.41
CA ARG A 374 -14.10 -3.88 -16.37
C ARG A 374 -15.21 -4.85 -15.93
N ASN A 375 -14.92 -5.78 -15.00
CA ASN A 375 -15.91 -6.69 -14.41
C ASN A 375 -16.44 -6.21 -13.05
N MET A 376 -16.01 -5.06 -12.52
CA MET A 376 -16.58 -4.51 -11.29
C MET A 376 -18.02 -4.02 -11.51
N LEU A 377 -18.92 -4.35 -10.59
CA LEU A 377 -20.26 -3.81 -10.59
C LEU A 377 -20.25 -2.31 -10.22
N PRO A 378 -21.18 -1.50 -10.77
CA PRO A 378 -21.34 -0.11 -10.37
C PRO A 378 -21.51 0.04 -8.85
N ILE A 379 -20.84 1.04 -8.27
CA ILE A 379 -20.88 1.29 -6.82
C ILE A 379 -22.28 1.79 -6.43
N ASN A 380 -22.98 1.01 -5.60
CA ASN A 380 -24.29 1.39 -5.07
C ASN A 380 -24.14 2.34 -3.87
N MET A 381 -24.95 3.40 -3.80
CA MET A 381 -24.97 4.32 -2.67
C MET A 381 -25.36 3.67 -1.34
N ASP A 382 -26.19 2.62 -1.36
CA ASP A 382 -26.54 1.83 -0.15
C ASP A 382 -25.35 1.01 0.39
N ASP A 383 -24.23 1.04 -0.33
CA ASP A 383 -22.98 0.34 -0.03
C ASP A 383 -21.81 1.31 0.20
N VAL A 384 -22.11 2.59 0.45
CA VAL A 384 -21.12 3.66 0.68
C VAL A 384 -21.43 4.39 1.98
N VAL A 385 -20.42 4.52 2.84
CA VAL A 385 -20.46 5.33 4.06
C VAL A 385 -19.34 6.35 4.02
N ILE A 386 -19.70 7.63 4.03
CA ILE A 386 -18.75 8.75 4.11
C ILE A 386 -18.72 9.36 5.52
N GLY A 387 -17.56 9.85 5.93
CA GLY A 387 -17.38 10.48 7.24
C GLY A 387 -16.39 11.65 7.22
N GLN A 388 -16.48 12.50 8.24
CA GLN A 388 -15.60 13.67 8.43
C GLN A 388 -15.11 13.73 9.89
N TYR A 389 -13.82 13.92 10.12
CA TYR A 389 -13.27 13.93 11.48
C TYR A 389 -13.60 15.23 12.23
N LYS A 390 -14.09 15.09 13.46
CA LYS A 390 -14.27 16.20 14.41
C LYS A 390 -13.19 16.20 15.48
N GLY A 391 -12.93 17.39 16.03
CA GLY A 391 -11.93 17.58 17.07
C GLY A 391 -12.18 16.74 18.31
N ARG A 392 -11.10 16.43 19.03
CA ARG A 392 -11.14 15.65 20.26
C ARG A 392 -10.26 16.28 21.32
N ASN A 393 -10.79 16.41 22.52
CA ASN A 393 -10.01 16.69 23.72
C ASN A 393 -9.99 15.42 24.58
N LYS A 394 -8.81 14.88 24.87
CA LYS A 394 -8.64 13.73 25.79
C LYS A 394 -7.35 13.89 26.56
N HIS A 395 -7.40 13.77 27.90
CA HIS A 395 -6.24 13.89 28.79
C HIS A 395 -5.38 15.15 28.53
N GLY A 396 -6.03 16.30 28.28
CA GLY A 396 -5.34 17.58 28.01
C GLY A 396 -4.82 17.74 26.57
N VAL A 397 -4.75 16.66 25.78
CA VAL A 397 -4.37 16.75 24.37
C VAL A 397 -5.59 17.13 23.53
N LYS A 398 -5.57 18.36 22.99
CA LYS A 398 -6.54 18.85 22.01
C LYS A 398 -6.06 18.54 20.59
N LYS A 399 -6.85 17.80 19.83
CA LYS A 399 -6.70 17.61 18.38
C LYS A 399 -7.83 18.35 17.64
N PRO A 400 -7.52 19.13 16.57
CA PRO A 400 -8.52 19.86 15.79
C PRO A 400 -9.41 18.90 14.97
N GLY A 401 -10.61 19.37 14.62
CA GLY A 401 -11.46 18.78 13.59
C GLY A 401 -11.07 19.26 12.18
N TYR A 402 -11.69 18.69 11.15
CA TYR A 402 -11.41 19.09 9.77
C TYR A 402 -11.77 20.56 9.50
N LEU A 403 -12.94 20.99 9.97
CA LEU A 403 -13.42 22.38 9.85
C LEU A 403 -12.72 23.38 10.79
N ASP A 404 -11.79 22.93 11.65
CA ASP A 404 -10.94 23.84 12.44
C ASP A 404 -9.70 24.30 11.63
N ASP A 405 -9.40 23.68 10.48
CA ASP A 405 -8.34 24.09 9.56
C ASP A 405 -8.79 25.33 8.79
N LYS A 406 -8.06 26.45 8.96
CA LYS A 406 -8.38 27.75 8.33
C LYS A 406 -8.33 27.73 6.79
N THR A 407 -7.73 26.71 6.19
CA THR A 407 -7.70 26.53 4.73
C THR A 407 -8.94 25.83 4.18
N VAL A 408 -9.80 25.27 5.04
CA VAL A 408 -11.03 24.56 4.67
C VAL A 408 -12.22 25.53 4.68
N PRO A 409 -13.11 25.50 3.67
CA PRO A 409 -14.33 26.30 3.67
C PRO A 409 -15.24 26.00 4.87
N ALA A 410 -15.77 27.04 5.50
CA ALA A 410 -16.70 26.91 6.62
C ALA A 410 -17.98 26.17 6.19
N GLY A 411 -18.17 24.95 6.70
CA GLY A 411 -19.28 24.08 6.33
C GLY A 411 -18.99 23.09 5.18
N SER A 412 -17.73 22.91 4.79
CA SER A 412 -17.34 21.86 3.83
C SER A 412 -17.90 20.48 4.22
N ARG A 413 -18.42 19.77 3.21
CA ARG A 413 -18.90 18.38 3.32
C ARG A 413 -17.87 17.36 2.80
N CYS A 414 -16.63 17.80 2.55
CA CYS A 414 -15.57 16.92 2.04
C CYS A 414 -15.37 15.69 2.97
N PRO A 415 -15.41 14.46 2.42
CA PRO A 415 -15.22 13.24 3.21
C PRO A 415 -13.74 13.00 3.50
N THR A 416 -13.40 12.92 4.79
CA THR A 416 -12.08 12.51 5.28
C THR A 416 -12.01 11.02 5.58
N PHE A 417 -13.14 10.32 5.50
CA PHE A 417 -13.30 8.88 5.63
C PHE A 417 -14.29 8.35 4.59
N CYS A 418 -14.02 7.19 4.02
CA CYS A 418 -14.98 6.42 3.24
C CYS A 418 -14.80 4.92 3.53
N ALA A 419 -15.91 4.22 3.71
CA ALA A 419 -15.98 2.78 3.62
C ALA A 419 -17.00 2.39 2.53
N MET A 420 -16.69 1.37 1.73
CA MET A 420 -17.60 0.89 0.69
C MET A 420 -17.50 -0.63 0.49
N ALA A 421 -18.58 -1.22 -0.01
CA ALA A 421 -18.59 -2.60 -0.51
C ALA A 421 -18.63 -2.61 -2.05
N MET A 422 -17.73 -3.39 -2.64
CA MET A 422 -17.59 -3.55 -4.09
C MET A 422 -17.66 -5.03 -4.47
N PHE A 423 -18.01 -5.31 -5.72
CA PHE A 423 -18.18 -6.67 -6.24
C PHE A 423 -17.55 -6.80 -7.63
N ILE A 424 -16.93 -7.94 -7.89
CA ILE A 424 -16.36 -8.29 -9.19
C ILE A 424 -17.23 -9.41 -9.79
N ASN A 425 -17.90 -9.11 -10.89
CA ASN A 425 -18.81 -10.01 -11.58
C ASN A 425 -18.07 -10.96 -12.51
N ASN A 426 -17.32 -11.91 -11.94
CA ASN A 426 -16.68 -12.99 -12.69
C ASN A 426 -16.78 -14.34 -11.95
N SER A 427 -16.38 -15.42 -12.60
CA SER A 427 -16.45 -16.78 -12.04
C SER A 427 -15.67 -16.97 -10.73
N ARG A 428 -14.56 -16.25 -10.54
CA ARG A 428 -13.72 -16.32 -9.35
C ARG A 428 -14.32 -15.58 -8.15
N TRP A 429 -15.01 -14.47 -8.37
CA TRP A 429 -15.40 -13.51 -7.33
C TRP A 429 -16.90 -13.26 -7.14
N ASP A 430 -17.77 -13.85 -7.97
CA ASP A 430 -19.23 -13.68 -7.87
C ASP A 430 -19.75 -13.84 -6.42
N GLY A 431 -20.47 -12.82 -5.94
CA GLY A 431 -21.03 -12.74 -4.58
C GLY A 431 -20.02 -12.58 -3.43
N VAL A 432 -18.72 -12.37 -3.70
CA VAL A 432 -17.71 -12.06 -2.67
C VAL A 432 -17.61 -10.54 -2.50
N PRO A 433 -17.94 -9.97 -1.33
CA PRO A 433 -17.78 -8.54 -1.09
C PRO A 433 -16.30 -8.19 -0.88
N PHE A 434 -15.86 -7.18 -1.62
CA PHE A 434 -14.61 -6.44 -1.41
C PHE A 434 -14.92 -5.19 -0.59
N LEU A 435 -14.54 -5.21 0.68
CA LEU A 435 -14.81 -4.15 1.65
C LEU A 435 -13.60 -3.21 1.71
N LEU A 436 -13.73 -2.03 1.10
CA LEU A 436 -12.68 -1.00 1.10
C LEU A 436 -12.94 0.00 2.23
N LYS A 437 -11.90 0.42 2.93
CA LYS A 437 -11.96 1.42 4.00
C LYS A 437 -10.73 2.31 3.92
N ALA A 438 -10.91 3.63 3.79
CA ALA A 438 -9.84 4.59 3.98
C ALA A 438 -10.28 5.76 4.85
N GLY A 439 -9.37 6.31 5.65
CA GLY A 439 -9.62 7.58 6.34
C GLY A 439 -8.43 8.18 7.08
N LYS A 440 -8.52 9.49 7.27
CA LYS A 440 -7.57 10.30 8.06
C LYS A 440 -8.06 10.49 9.49
N ALA A 441 -7.17 10.88 10.40
CA ALA A 441 -7.43 11.10 11.82
C ALA A 441 -8.07 9.87 12.51
N LEU A 442 -7.60 8.67 12.19
CA LEU A 442 -8.04 7.40 12.77
C LEU A 442 -7.11 6.91 13.91
N LYS A 443 -7.45 5.78 14.54
CA LYS A 443 -6.78 5.23 15.74
C LYS A 443 -5.30 4.86 15.48
N SER A 444 -4.97 4.34 14.30
CA SER A 444 -3.64 3.86 13.94
C SER A 444 -3.25 4.28 12.51
N ARG A 445 -1.95 4.31 12.23
CA ARG A 445 -1.44 4.25 10.85
C ARG A 445 -1.41 2.79 10.43
N THR A 446 -2.09 2.40 9.36
CA THR A 446 -2.16 1.01 8.88
C THR A 446 -2.53 0.99 7.39
N ALA A 447 -1.89 0.13 6.60
CA ALA A 447 -2.43 -0.34 5.34
C ALA A 447 -2.33 -1.87 5.32
N GLU A 448 -3.43 -2.57 5.01
CA GLU A 448 -3.47 -4.04 5.04
C GLU A 448 -4.58 -4.61 4.14
N ILE A 449 -4.34 -5.82 3.65
CA ILE A 449 -5.34 -6.67 2.99
C ILE A 449 -5.66 -7.83 3.95
N ARG A 450 -6.94 -8.13 4.10
CA ARG A 450 -7.45 -9.24 4.91
C ARG A 450 -8.33 -10.13 4.05
N VAL A 451 -8.02 -11.41 3.98
CA VAL A 451 -8.80 -12.42 3.26
C VAL A 451 -9.42 -13.33 4.30
N GLN A 452 -10.71 -13.17 4.56
CA GLN A 452 -11.43 -14.04 5.50
C GLN A 452 -11.98 -15.24 4.73
N PHE A 453 -11.57 -16.44 5.14
CA PHE A 453 -12.05 -17.69 4.55
C PHE A 453 -13.43 -18.07 5.08
N ARG A 454 -14.11 -18.98 4.37
CA ARG A 454 -15.37 -19.60 4.81
C ARG A 454 -15.12 -20.58 5.95
N HIS A 455 -16.20 -20.88 6.68
CA HIS A 455 -16.19 -21.90 7.72
C HIS A 455 -15.99 -23.29 7.14
N VAL A 456 -15.22 -24.13 7.82
CA VAL A 456 -15.08 -25.55 7.48
C VAL A 456 -16.45 -26.24 7.59
N PRO A 457 -17.00 -26.80 6.50
CA PRO A 457 -18.29 -27.50 6.56
C PRO A 457 -18.25 -28.68 7.54
N GLY A 458 -19.27 -28.82 8.38
CA GLY A 458 -19.35 -29.93 9.33
C GLY A 458 -18.26 -29.94 10.41
N ASN A 459 -17.66 -28.79 10.75
CA ASN A 459 -16.54 -28.70 11.70
C ASN A 459 -16.85 -29.37 13.07
N LEU A 460 -16.27 -30.55 13.26
CA LEU A 460 -16.39 -31.37 14.48
C LEU A 460 -15.87 -30.67 15.75
N TYR A 461 -14.99 -29.68 15.59
CA TYR A 461 -14.42 -28.90 16.70
C TYR A 461 -15.16 -27.59 16.98
N SER A 462 -16.29 -27.32 16.31
CA SER A 462 -17.09 -26.10 16.50
C SER A 462 -17.42 -25.83 17.98
N ALA A 463 -17.86 -26.84 18.72
CA ALA A 463 -18.14 -26.76 20.16
C ALA A 463 -16.89 -26.71 21.07
N LYS A 464 -15.68 -26.69 20.50
CA LYS A 464 -14.39 -26.58 21.22
C LYS A 464 -13.64 -25.26 20.92
N LEU A 465 -14.24 -24.40 20.10
CA LEU A 465 -13.77 -23.03 19.87
C LEU A 465 -14.34 -22.13 20.97
N ASN A 466 -13.48 -21.43 21.71
CA ASN A 466 -13.90 -20.46 22.73
C ASN A 466 -14.39 -19.12 22.13
N GLN A 467 -14.72 -19.09 20.84
CA GLN A 467 -15.07 -17.89 20.08
C GLN A 467 -16.19 -18.21 19.09
N ASP A 468 -16.99 -17.19 18.77
CA ASP A 468 -17.97 -17.19 17.67
C ASP A 468 -17.33 -17.66 16.35
N LEU A 469 -18.06 -18.41 15.52
CA LEU A 469 -17.55 -19.02 14.28
C LEU A 469 -16.88 -17.98 13.39
N ASP A 470 -17.45 -16.78 13.29
CA ASP A 470 -16.91 -15.66 12.50
C ASP A 470 -15.58 -15.12 13.01
N ARG A 471 -15.27 -15.29 14.30
CA ARG A 471 -13.93 -15.00 14.86
C ARG A 471 -12.97 -16.18 14.65
N ALA A 472 -13.49 -17.41 14.64
CA ALA A 472 -12.71 -18.63 14.40
C ALA A 472 -12.45 -18.95 12.91
N ALA A 473 -13.03 -18.20 11.97
CA ALA A 473 -12.69 -18.31 10.55
C ALA A 473 -11.18 -18.09 10.34
N ASN A 474 -10.57 -18.81 9.39
CA ASN A 474 -9.19 -18.53 9.02
C ASN A 474 -9.12 -17.18 8.30
N GLU A 475 -8.01 -16.48 8.48
CA GLU A 475 -7.80 -15.14 7.91
C GLU A 475 -6.35 -15.00 7.46
N LEU A 476 -6.11 -14.82 6.17
CA LEU A 476 -4.81 -14.41 5.65
C LEU A 476 -4.73 -12.88 5.73
N VAL A 477 -3.70 -12.35 6.37
CA VAL A 477 -3.47 -10.91 6.52
C VAL A 477 -2.13 -10.54 5.90
N ILE A 478 -2.15 -9.55 5.03
CA ILE A 478 -1.01 -8.99 4.32
C ILE A 478 -0.89 -7.54 4.79
N LYS A 479 0.04 -7.28 5.71
CA LYS A 479 0.23 -5.99 6.37
C LYS A 479 1.26 -5.18 5.60
N ILE A 480 0.77 -4.20 4.83
CA ILE A 480 1.54 -3.40 3.86
C ILE A 480 2.36 -2.31 4.55
N GLN A 481 1.86 -1.77 5.67
CA GLN A 481 2.59 -0.86 6.57
C GLN A 481 1.77 -0.57 7.84
N PRO A 482 2.38 -0.13 8.95
CA PRO A 482 3.80 -0.31 9.29
C PRO A 482 4.09 -1.80 9.57
N ASP A 483 5.34 -2.15 9.87
CA ASP A 483 5.81 -3.50 10.22
C ASP A 483 5.28 -4.54 9.23
N GLU A 484 5.90 -4.51 8.06
CA GLU A 484 5.60 -5.30 6.87
C GLU A 484 5.62 -6.81 7.21
N GLY A 485 4.56 -7.52 6.85
CA GLY A 485 4.48 -8.95 7.13
C GLY A 485 3.22 -9.63 6.64
N ILE A 486 3.30 -10.96 6.55
CA ILE A 486 2.20 -11.83 6.11
C ILE A 486 1.93 -12.83 7.23
N TYR A 487 0.68 -12.99 7.65
CA TYR A 487 0.33 -14.04 8.60
C TYR A 487 -1.02 -14.70 8.30
N LEU A 488 -1.09 -16.00 8.53
CA LEU A 488 -2.32 -16.79 8.42
C LEU A 488 -2.83 -17.12 9.82
N LYS A 489 -4.03 -16.63 10.15
CA LYS A 489 -4.74 -17.01 11.37
C LYS A 489 -5.35 -18.40 11.21
N ILE A 490 -4.99 -19.31 12.11
CA ILE A 490 -5.47 -20.70 12.12
C ILE A 490 -6.03 -21.06 13.50
N ASN A 491 -6.93 -22.03 13.55
CA ASN A 491 -7.36 -22.63 14.82
C ASN A 491 -6.35 -23.72 15.22
N ASN A 492 -5.84 -23.65 16.44
CA ASN A 492 -4.87 -24.59 16.97
C ASN A 492 -5.31 -25.12 18.34
N LYS A 493 -4.87 -26.33 18.70
CA LYS A 493 -5.05 -26.86 20.05
C LYS A 493 -4.16 -26.06 21.02
N LEU A 494 -4.74 -25.58 22.12
CA LEU A 494 -3.95 -25.00 23.20
C LEU A 494 -2.94 -26.03 23.76
N PRO A 495 -1.67 -25.65 23.97
CA PRO A 495 -0.69 -26.50 24.64
C PRO A 495 -1.19 -26.94 26.02
N GLY A 496 -1.10 -28.25 26.31
CA GLY A 496 -1.60 -28.85 27.55
C GLY A 496 -2.39 -30.14 27.32
N LEU A 497 -3.07 -30.60 28.38
CA LEU A 497 -3.76 -31.90 28.41
C LEU A 497 -5.18 -31.86 27.80
N GLY A 498 -5.81 -30.70 27.69
CA GLY A 498 -7.17 -30.55 27.18
C GLY A 498 -7.27 -30.41 25.66
N LEU A 499 -8.44 -30.71 25.10
CA LEU A 499 -8.80 -30.46 23.68
C LEU A 499 -9.63 -29.17 23.58
N THR A 500 -9.02 -28.05 23.96
CA THR A 500 -9.58 -26.70 23.77
C THR A 500 -8.83 -26.02 22.63
N LEU A 501 -9.55 -25.35 21.73
CA LEU A 501 -8.95 -24.65 20.60
C LEU A 501 -8.90 -23.15 20.86
N ASP A 502 -7.87 -22.51 20.31
CA ASP A 502 -7.74 -21.06 20.21
C ASP A 502 -7.16 -20.66 18.85
N GLN A 503 -7.31 -19.38 18.48
CA GLN A 503 -6.79 -18.85 17.23
C GLN A 503 -5.34 -18.38 17.41
N THR A 504 -4.43 -18.94 16.62
CA THR A 504 -3.01 -18.53 16.57
C THR A 504 -2.63 -18.10 15.14
N LYS A 505 -1.38 -17.69 14.94
CA LYS A 505 -0.83 -17.27 13.66
C LYS A 505 0.31 -18.16 13.20
N LEU A 506 0.37 -18.43 11.91
CA LEU A 506 1.62 -18.69 11.19
C LEU A 506 2.09 -17.33 10.67
N ASP A 507 3.28 -16.87 11.05
CA ASP A 507 3.67 -15.45 10.95
C ASP A 507 5.02 -15.26 10.25
N LEU A 508 5.05 -14.37 9.25
CA LEU A 508 6.23 -13.87 8.55
C LEU A 508 6.31 -12.35 8.75
N SER A 509 6.99 -11.94 9.83
CA SER A 509 7.41 -10.56 10.07
C SER A 509 8.70 -10.27 9.28
N TYR A 510 8.68 -9.30 8.35
CA TYR A 510 9.83 -9.03 7.49
C TYR A 510 11.03 -8.53 8.31
N SER A 511 10.82 -7.58 9.22
CA SER A 511 11.87 -7.04 10.09
C SER A 511 12.46 -8.05 11.07
N SER A 512 11.81 -9.20 11.27
CA SER A 512 12.32 -10.31 12.09
C SER A 512 12.99 -11.39 11.26
N ARG A 513 12.61 -11.54 9.98
CA ARG A 513 13.09 -12.61 9.10
C ARG A 513 14.24 -12.19 8.19
N TYR A 514 14.28 -10.93 7.77
CA TYR A 514 15.25 -10.40 6.82
C TYR A 514 16.01 -9.23 7.47
N LYS A 515 17.34 -9.23 7.38
CA LYS A 515 18.19 -8.14 7.91
C LYS A 515 18.55 -7.12 6.83
N THR A 516 17.62 -6.88 5.89
CA THR A 516 17.80 -5.89 4.82
C THR A 516 16.94 -4.66 5.07
N HIS A 517 17.37 -3.53 4.52
CA HIS A 517 16.57 -2.33 4.47
C HIS A 517 15.54 -2.45 3.33
N LEU A 518 14.25 -2.21 3.61
CA LEU A 518 13.22 -2.22 2.57
C LEU A 518 13.25 -0.89 1.78
N PRO A 519 13.31 -0.94 0.44
CA PRO A 519 13.31 0.27 -0.38
C PRO A 519 12.01 1.07 -0.17
N ASP A 520 12.09 2.39 -0.28
CA ASP A 520 10.89 3.23 -0.41
C ASP A 520 10.29 3.04 -1.81
N ALA A 521 8.98 3.19 -1.93
CA ALA A 521 8.29 2.98 -3.20
C ALA A 521 8.81 3.86 -4.34
N TYR A 522 9.34 5.06 -4.05
CA TYR A 522 9.97 5.89 -5.07
C TYR A 522 11.30 5.32 -5.58
N GLU A 523 12.04 4.55 -4.79
CA GLU A 523 13.29 3.90 -5.22
C GLU A 523 12.99 2.78 -6.21
N ARG A 524 12.04 1.88 -5.87
CA ARG A 524 11.57 0.83 -6.77
C ARG A 524 11.04 1.42 -8.08
N LEU A 525 10.09 2.36 -8.01
CA LEU A 525 9.44 2.90 -9.20
C LEU A 525 10.40 3.70 -10.10
N ILE A 526 11.33 4.48 -9.55
CA ILE A 526 12.32 5.20 -10.39
C ILE A 526 13.26 4.20 -11.07
N LEU A 527 13.71 3.15 -10.36
CA LEU A 527 14.53 2.08 -10.96
C LEU A 527 13.78 1.34 -12.07
N ASP A 528 12.51 0.99 -11.85
CA ASP A 528 11.66 0.34 -12.85
C ASP A 528 11.53 1.23 -14.12
N VAL A 529 11.44 2.55 -13.99
CA VAL A 529 11.41 3.49 -15.15
C VAL A 529 12.74 3.48 -15.91
N ILE A 530 13.88 3.37 -15.22
CA ILE A 530 15.19 3.28 -15.86
C ILE A 530 15.33 1.94 -16.60
N ASN A 531 14.90 0.85 -15.97
CA ASN A 531 14.90 -0.51 -16.55
C ASN A 531 13.82 -0.72 -17.63
N GLY A 532 12.84 0.18 -17.72
CA GLY A 532 11.75 0.09 -18.69
C GLY A 532 10.54 -0.74 -18.25
N ASP A 533 10.57 -1.30 -17.04
CA ASP A 533 9.47 -2.11 -16.49
C ASP A 533 8.22 -1.25 -16.22
N LYS A 534 7.08 -1.70 -16.73
CA LYS A 534 5.78 -1.05 -16.60
C LYS A 534 4.79 -1.79 -15.71
N ARG A 535 5.13 -2.94 -15.12
CA ARG A 535 4.17 -3.79 -14.38
C ARG A 535 3.55 -3.06 -13.16
N LEU A 536 4.29 -2.11 -12.57
CA LEU A 536 3.87 -1.29 -11.42
C LEU A 536 3.36 0.12 -11.80
N PHE A 537 3.05 0.38 -13.08
CA PHE A 537 2.57 1.68 -13.56
C PHE A 537 1.15 1.60 -14.12
N ILE A 538 0.36 2.66 -13.95
CA ILE A 538 -1.05 2.65 -14.35
C ILE A 538 -1.17 2.94 -15.86
N ARG A 539 -1.75 2.00 -16.61
CA ARG A 539 -2.07 2.16 -18.03
C ARG A 539 -3.28 3.08 -18.21
N ASN A 540 -3.40 3.73 -19.37
CA ASN A 540 -4.48 4.68 -19.62
C ASN A 540 -5.89 4.06 -19.53
N ASP A 541 -6.10 2.88 -20.10
CA ASP A 541 -7.38 2.18 -20.05
C ASP A 541 -7.72 1.62 -18.65
N GLU A 542 -6.71 1.44 -17.80
CA GLU A 542 -6.87 1.13 -16.39
C GLU A 542 -7.40 2.34 -15.61
N LEU A 543 -6.84 3.53 -15.81
CA LEU A 543 -7.38 4.78 -15.26
C LEU A 543 -8.78 5.10 -15.82
N GLU A 544 -9.03 4.83 -17.10
CA GLU A 544 -10.35 5.01 -17.71
C GLU A 544 -11.40 4.13 -17.04
N ALA A 545 -11.10 2.85 -16.82
CA ALA A 545 -11.97 1.92 -16.12
C ALA A 545 -12.19 2.34 -14.65
N ALA A 546 -11.13 2.74 -13.96
CA ALA A 546 -11.19 3.25 -12.58
C ALA A 546 -12.10 4.49 -12.48
N TRP A 547 -11.95 5.47 -13.38
CA TRP A 547 -12.78 6.67 -13.36
C TRP A 547 -14.22 6.41 -13.77
N LYS A 548 -14.49 5.55 -14.75
CA LYS A 548 -15.86 5.14 -15.11
C LYS A 548 -16.60 4.50 -13.92
N LEU A 549 -15.88 3.77 -13.06
CA LEU A 549 -16.43 3.14 -11.87
C LEU A 549 -16.71 4.13 -10.72
N PHE A 550 -15.79 5.07 -10.47
CA PHE A 550 -15.89 5.99 -9.33
C PHE A 550 -16.62 7.32 -9.63
N THR A 551 -16.69 7.77 -10.88
CA THR A 551 -17.33 9.07 -11.22
C THR A 551 -18.81 9.14 -10.83
N PRO A 552 -19.66 8.11 -11.06
CA PRO A 552 -21.07 8.17 -10.69
C PRO A 552 -21.29 8.36 -9.18
N VAL A 553 -20.56 7.61 -8.33
CA VAL A 553 -20.68 7.74 -6.87
C VAL A 553 -20.15 9.09 -6.36
N LEU A 554 -19.08 9.62 -6.96
CA LEU A 554 -18.55 10.95 -6.63
C LEU A 554 -19.56 12.06 -6.98
N GLN A 555 -20.12 12.02 -8.19
CA GLN A 555 -21.16 12.94 -8.63
C GLN A 555 -22.40 12.86 -7.74
N GLU A 556 -22.81 11.66 -7.32
CA GLU A 556 -24.00 11.50 -6.48
C GLU A 556 -23.80 12.05 -5.05
N ILE A 557 -22.59 11.88 -4.47
CA ILE A 557 -22.21 12.49 -3.20
C ILE A 557 -22.23 14.02 -3.28
N GLU A 558 -21.71 14.57 -4.38
CA GLU A 558 -21.61 16.03 -4.62
C GLU A 558 -22.99 16.65 -4.91
N ASN A 559 -23.76 16.07 -5.84
CA ASN A 559 -25.08 16.56 -6.27
C ASN A 559 -26.14 16.48 -5.17
N ARG A 560 -26.11 15.43 -4.32
CA ARG A 560 -26.97 15.32 -3.14
C ARG A 560 -26.46 16.14 -1.94
N GLU A 561 -25.31 16.78 -2.09
CA GLU A 561 -24.53 17.42 -1.02
C GLU A 561 -24.45 16.56 0.28
N MET A 562 -24.12 15.27 0.15
CA MET A 562 -24.30 14.34 1.27
C MET A 562 -23.53 14.78 2.52
N LYS A 563 -24.22 14.80 3.67
CA LYS A 563 -23.62 15.17 4.95
C LYS A 563 -22.80 13.99 5.50
N PRO A 564 -21.47 14.09 5.64
CA PRO A 564 -20.65 13.00 6.14
C PRO A 564 -20.92 12.72 7.63
N GLU A 565 -20.87 11.44 8.03
CA GLU A 565 -20.96 11.06 9.44
C GLU A 565 -19.75 11.57 10.25
N LEU A 566 -20.02 12.30 11.34
CA LEU A 566 -18.96 12.88 12.16
C LEU A 566 -18.33 11.84 13.11
N TYR A 567 -17.03 11.61 12.98
CA TYR A 567 -16.27 10.71 13.85
C TYR A 567 -15.18 11.45 14.65
N PRO A 568 -14.94 11.12 15.94
CA PRO A 568 -13.89 11.78 16.73
C PRO A 568 -12.49 11.45 16.21
N TYR A 569 -11.57 12.44 16.20
CA TYR A 569 -10.16 12.22 15.92
C TYR A 569 -9.60 11.04 16.75
N GLY A 570 -8.98 10.06 16.09
CA GLY A 570 -8.43 8.86 16.72
C GLY A 570 -9.49 7.81 17.11
N SER A 571 -10.66 7.82 16.47
CA SER A 571 -11.61 6.70 16.46
C SER A 571 -11.28 5.71 15.32
N ARG A 572 -12.14 4.70 15.10
CA ARG A 572 -12.04 3.77 13.96
C ARG A 572 -12.83 4.20 12.72
N GLY A 573 -13.36 5.44 12.73
CA GLY A 573 -14.25 5.99 11.72
C GLY A 573 -15.68 6.22 12.24
N PRO A 574 -16.63 6.50 11.33
CA PRO A 574 -18.06 6.66 11.63
C PRO A 574 -18.73 5.32 11.97
N VAL A 575 -19.91 5.37 12.61
CA VAL A 575 -20.62 4.16 13.05
C VAL A 575 -21.25 3.43 11.86
N GLY A 576 -21.70 4.15 10.82
CA GLY A 576 -22.18 3.56 9.58
C GLY A 576 -21.23 2.53 8.96
N ALA A 577 -19.91 2.72 9.10
CA ALA A 577 -18.93 1.77 8.57
C ALA A 577 -19.06 0.38 9.21
N HIS A 578 -19.44 0.29 10.49
CA HIS A 578 -19.72 -0.99 11.16
C HIS A 578 -21.02 -1.63 10.66
N TYR A 579 -22.06 -0.83 10.42
CA TYR A 579 -23.32 -1.31 9.84
C TYR A 579 -23.16 -1.79 8.40
N LEU A 580 -22.33 -1.12 7.59
CA LEU A 580 -22.00 -1.53 6.23
C LEU A 580 -21.34 -2.93 6.20
N ALA A 581 -20.35 -3.19 7.05
CA ALA A 581 -19.77 -4.53 7.14
C ALA A 581 -20.79 -5.56 7.66
N ALA A 582 -21.63 -5.18 8.64
CA ALA A 582 -22.66 -6.06 9.18
C ALA A 582 -23.77 -6.41 8.16
N LYS A 583 -24.09 -5.53 7.20
CA LYS A 583 -24.99 -5.80 6.05
C LYS A 583 -24.54 -7.03 5.26
N TYR A 584 -23.22 -7.24 5.17
CA TYR A 584 -22.58 -8.38 4.51
C TYR A 584 -22.21 -9.54 5.45
N GLY A 585 -22.64 -9.46 6.72
CA GLY A 585 -22.25 -10.44 7.75
C GLY A 585 -20.74 -10.45 7.98
N VAL A 586 -20.06 -9.31 7.90
CA VAL A 586 -18.62 -9.17 8.12
C VAL A 586 -18.33 -8.28 9.32
N ARG A 587 -17.21 -8.54 10.00
CA ARG A 587 -16.62 -7.62 10.98
C ARG A 587 -15.28 -7.13 10.45
N TRP A 588 -15.04 -5.81 10.51
CA TRP A 588 -13.75 -5.23 10.13
C TRP A 588 -12.62 -5.77 11.00
N GLY A 589 -11.55 -6.27 10.39
CA GLY A 589 -10.41 -6.87 11.07
C GLY A 589 -9.52 -5.88 11.84
N ASP A 590 -9.72 -4.57 11.67
CA ASP A 590 -9.11 -3.53 12.53
C ASP A 590 -9.78 -3.44 13.93
N ALA A 591 -10.66 -4.38 14.28
CA ALA A 591 -11.22 -4.54 15.62
C ALA A 591 -10.24 -5.29 16.53
N LEU A 592 -9.78 -4.64 17.60
CA LEU A 592 -9.12 -5.34 18.70
C LEU A 592 -10.13 -6.23 19.45
N ALA A 593 -9.65 -7.36 19.97
CA ALA A 593 -10.49 -8.34 20.69
C ALA A 593 -11.23 -7.76 21.91
N ASN A 594 -10.71 -6.66 22.49
CA ASN A 594 -11.20 -6.03 23.72
C ASN A 594 -12.00 -4.73 23.51
N ASP A 595 -12.32 -4.34 22.26
CA ASP A 595 -13.03 -3.08 21.94
C ASP A 595 -14.56 -3.28 21.75
N ILE A 596 -15.18 -4.25 22.45
CA ILE A 596 -16.65 -4.47 22.56
C ILE A 596 -17.02 -4.69 24.03
#